data_AF-A0AAD9QXI0-F1
#
_entry.id   AF-A0AAD9QXI0-F1
#
_cell.length_a   1.000
_cell.length_b   1.000
_cell.length_c   1.000
_cell.angle_alpha   90.00
_cell.angle_beta   90.00
_cell.angle_gamma   90.00
#
_symmetry.space_group_name_H-M   'P 1'
#
loop_
_entity.id
_entity.type
_entity.pdbx_description
1 polymer ?
#
loop_
_entity_poly.entity_id
_entity_poly.type
_entity_poly.pdbx_seq_one_letter_code
_entity_poly.pdbx_strand_id
1 'polypeptide(L)'
;MNLVVVFIGLFATLTQALRWSWKNYSPPNTPEWSKLSVTFAKFNGLPMSEKDAIKDGWTKTKSCNDRNYFKGNRYVLNGDTAVMLLFDKNGKIAGIQNGVQVIISNQQ
;
A
#
# COMPACT_ATOMS: atom_id res chain seq x y z
N MET A 1 -52.35 -1.56 -40.93
CA MET A 1 -51.19 -2.43 -40.67
C MET A 1 -50.35 -1.76 -39.60
N ASN A 2 -50.24 -2.42 -38.45
CA ASN A 2 -50.23 -1.81 -37.11
C ASN A 2 -48.91 -1.17 -36.66
N LEU A 3 -48.94 0.15 -36.40
CA LEU A 3 -47.87 0.90 -35.70
C LEU A 3 -47.58 0.34 -34.28
N VAL A 4 -48.56 -0.33 -33.67
CA VAL A 4 -48.49 -0.95 -32.34
C VAL A 4 -47.48 -2.12 -32.29
N VAL A 5 -47.24 -2.81 -33.41
CA VAL A 5 -46.33 -3.97 -33.44
C VAL A 5 -44.86 -3.54 -33.39
N VAL A 6 -44.52 -2.34 -33.89
CA VAL A 6 -43.16 -1.80 -33.88
C VAL A 6 -42.73 -1.40 -32.46
N PHE A 7 -43.65 -0.88 -31.65
CA PHE A 7 -43.35 -0.49 -30.26
C PHE A 7 -43.12 -1.69 -29.33
N ILE A 8 -43.82 -2.81 -29.54
CA ILE A 8 -43.65 -4.02 -28.70
C ILE A 8 -42.31 -4.71 -28.99
N GLY A 9 -41.84 -4.68 -30.25
CA GLY A 9 -40.54 -5.26 -30.64
C GLY A 9 -39.32 -4.53 -30.04
N LEU A 10 -39.39 -3.22 -29.86
CA LEU A 10 -38.31 -2.41 -29.26
C LEU A 10 -38.18 -2.60 -27.74
N PHE A 11 -39.27 -2.87 -27.03
CA PHE A 11 -39.22 -3.14 -25.58
C PHE A 11 -38.69 -4.55 -25.25
N ALA A 12 -38.87 -5.53 -26.15
CA ALA A 12 -38.38 -6.89 -25.95
C ALA A 12 -36.85 -7.01 -26.06
N THR A 13 -36.17 -6.13 -26.80
CA THR A 13 -34.70 -6.18 -26.95
C THR A 13 -33.94 -5.36 -25.91
N LEU A 14 -34.57 -4.33 -25.33
CA LEU A 14 -34.00 -3.52 -24.25
C LEU A 14 -33.99 -4.26 -22.90
N THR A 15 -35.02 -5.05 -22.60
CA THR A 15 -35.07 -5.92 -21.40
C THR A 15 -34.06 -7.09 -21.48
N GLN A 16 -33.73 -7.43 -22.72
CA GLN A 16 -32.56 -8.14 -23.22
C GLN A 16 -31.28 -7.75 -22.48
N ALA A 17 -30.69 -6.67 -23.03
CA ALA A 17 -29.37 -6.12 -22.78
C ALA A 17 -29.05 -5.84 -21.30
N LEU A 18 -30.08 -5.49 -20.53
CA LEU A 18 -29.93 -5.18 -19.10
C LEU A 18 -29.84 -6.44 -18.21
N ARG A 19 -30.22 -7.65 -18.65
CA ARG A 19 -30.11 -8.86 -17.81
C ARG A 19 -28.71 -9.49 -17.78
N TRP A 20 -27.89 -9.28 -18.82
CA TRP A 20 -26.56 -9.90 -18.95
C TRP A 20 -25.43 -9.03 -18.40
N SER A 21 -25.65 -7.72 -18.32
CA SER A 21 -24.68 -6.79 -17.73
C SER A 21 -24.58 -6.94 -16.20
N TRP A 22 -25.70 -7.23 -15.52
CA TRP A 22 -25.76 -7.29 -14.05
C TRP A 22 -25.51 -8.69 -13.46
N LYS A 23 -25.63 -9.75 -14.26
CA LYS A 23 -25.44 -11.13 -13.76
C LYS A 23 -23.99 -11.50 -13.47
N ASN A 24 -23.04 -10.72 -14.02
CA ASN A 24 -21.60 -10.96 -13.91
C ASN A 24 -20.88 -9.93 -13.04
N TYR A 25 -21.61 -9.04 -12.36
CA TYR A 25 -21.02 -8.10 -11.41
C TYR A 25 -20.70 -8.84 -10.11
N SER A 26 -19.47 -9.31 -9.99
CA SER A 26 -18.88 -9.64 -8.69
C SER A 26 -18.15 -8.38 -8.21
N PRO A 27 -18.55 -7.76 -7.09
CA PRO A 27 -17.72 -6.72 -6.50
C PRO A 27 -16.32 -7.30 -6.27
N PRO A 28 -15.24 -6.56 -6.59
CA PRO A 28 -13.90 -7.05 -6.30
C PRO A 28 -13.83 -7.39 -4.82
N ASN A 29 -13.34 -8.59 -4.48
CA ASN A 29 -13.12 -9.00 -3.10
C ASN A 29 -12.13 -8.01 -2.47
N THR A 30 -12.64 -6.94 -1.87
CA THR A 30 -11.83 -6.05 -1.05
C THR A 30 -11.54 -6.80 0.23
N PRO A 31 -10.28 -7.15 0.54
CA PRO A 31 -9.95 -7.80 1.79
C PRO A 31 -10.43 -6.95 2.97
N GLU A 32 -11.29 -7.50 3.82
CA GLU A 32 -11.61 -6.89 5.11
C GLU A 32 -10.41 -7.03 6.03
N TRP A 33 -9.51 -6.05 6.01
CA TRP A 33 -8.41 -5.93 6.95
C TRP A 33 -8.90 -5.45 8.33
N SER A 34 -9.87 -6.14 8.92
CA SER A 34 -10.49 -5.78 10.21
C SER A 34 -9.68 -6.26 11.43
N LYS A 35 -8.70 -7.14 11.22
CA LYS A 35 -7.90 -7.73 12.30
C LYS A 35 -6.43 -7.84 11.92
N LEU A 36 -5.57 -7.16 12.68
CA LEU A 36 -4.12 -7.37 12.63
C LEU A 36 -3.76 -8.50 13.61
N SER A 37 -3.29 -9.63 13.08
CA SER A 37 -2.71 -10.72 13.88
C SER A 37 -1.27 -10.91 13.45
N VAL A 38 -0.34 -10.88 14.40
CA VAL A 38 1.08 -11.08 14.14
C VAL A 38 1.55 -12.32 14.89
N THR A 39 2.29 -13.18 14.19
CA THR A 39 3.05 -14.25 14.81
C THR A 39 4.47 -13.73 15.05
N PHE A 40 4.83 -13.52 16.31
CA PHE A 40 6.20 -13.13 16.65
C PHE A 40 7.10 -14.37 16.59
N ALA A 41 7.89 -14.46 15.52
CA ALA A 41 9.02 -15.38 15.48
C ALA A 41 10.12 -14.92 16.48
N LYS A 42 11.32 -15.49 16.39
CA LYS A 42 12.46 -15.09 17.22
C LYS A 42 12.70 -13.57 17.13
N PHE A 43 12.95 -12.94 18.28
CA PHE A 43 13.32 -11.53 18.34
C PHE A 43 14.57 -11.25 17.49
N ASN A 44 14.46 -10.29 16.58
CA ASN A 44 15.58 -9.76 15.82
C ASN A 44 15.87 -8.34 16.31
N GLY A 45 17.04 -8.14 16.91
CA GLY A 45 17.45 -6.85 17.42
C GLY A 45 17.77 -5.89 16.29
N LEU A 46 17.29 -4.66 16.37
CA LEU A 46 17.64 -3.61 15.42
C LEU A 46 19.04 -3.04 15.75
N PRO A 47 19.85 -2.68 14.74
CA PRO A 47 21.16 -2.11 14.97
C PRO A 47 21.05 -0.76 15.68
N MET A 48 21.84 -0.59 16.75
CA MET A 48 21.85 0.61 17.58
C MET A 48 22.86 1.66 17.09
N SER A 49 23.69 1.31 16.10
CA SER A 49 24.66 2.21 15.48
C SER A 49 24.64 2.15 13.96
N GLU A 50 24.99 3.26 13.31
CA GLU A 50 25.10 3.35 11.84
C GLU A 50 26.11 2.34 11.29
N LYS A 51 27.21 2.09 12.03
CA LYS A 51 28.23 1.10 11.66
C LYS A 51 27.68 -0.32 11.66
N ASP A 52 26.93 -0.70 12.70
CA ASP A 52 26.32 -2.02 12.80
C ASP A 52 25.24 -2.18 11.73
N ALA A 53 24.45 -1.15 11.47
CA ALA A 53 23.46 -1.16 10.41
C ALA A 53 24.09 -1.41 9.03
N ILE A 54 25.18 -0.70 8.70
CA ILE A 54 25.91 -0.92 7.43
C ILE A 54 26.44 -2.36 7.36
N LYS A 55 27.01 -2.87 8.45
CA LYS A 55 27.50 -4.25 8.54
C LYS A 55 26.38 -5.27 8.32
N ASP A 56 25.19 -4.99 8.84
CA ASP A 56 24.00 -5.83 8.73
C ASP A 56 23.22 -5.62 7.41
N GLY A 57 23.78 -4.87 6.45
CA GLY A 57 23.24 -4.72 5.10
C GLY A 57 22.24 -3.57 4.91
N TRP A 58 22.10 -2.68 5.90
CA TRP A 58 21.25 -1.50 5.77
C TRP A 58 21.87 -0.46 4.84
N THR A 59 21.05 0.16 4.00
CA THR A 59 21.49 1.16 3.02
C THR A 59 20.93 2.53 3.33
N LYS A 60 21.77 3.57 3.27
CA LYS A 60 21.36 4.97 3.47
C LYS A 60 20.47 5.43 2.32
N THR A 61 19.26 5.89 2.63
CA THR A 61 18.32 6.43 1.64
C THR A 61 18.16 7.95 1.72
N LYS A 62 18.42 8.54 2.89
CA LYS A 62 18.43 9.99 3.09
C LYS A 62 19.49 10.39 4.10
N SER A 63 20.24 11.44 3.81
CA SER A 63 21.17 12.05 4.76
C SER A 63 20.45 13.00 5.70
N CYS A 64 21.02 13.24 6.88
CA CYS A 64 20.55 14.25 7.81
C CYS A 64 20.54 15.63 7.12
N ASN A 65 19.37 16.26 7.04
CA ASN A 65 19.18 17.58 6.45
C ASN A 65 18.02 18.28 7.16
N ASP A 66 18.15 19.57 7.45
CA ASP A 66 17.13 20.32 8.17
C ASP A 66 15.82 20.50 7.41
N ARG A 67 15.84 20.31 6.09
CA ARG A 67 14.65 20.31 5.23
C ARG A 67 13.88 18.99 5.25
N ASN A 68 14.45 17.91 5.79
CA ASN A 68 13.72 16.66 5.96
C ASN A 68 12.70 16.81 7.09
N TYR A 69 11.56 16.13 6.96
CA TYR A 69 10.55 16.06 8.02
C TYR A 69 11.05 15.35 9.29
N PHE A 70 12.13 14.58 9.17
CA PHE A 70 12.78 13.85 10.26
C PHE A 70 14.23 14.32 10.43
N LYS A 71 14.81 14.04 11.60
CA LYS A 71 16.22 14.29 11.88
C LYS A 71 17.02 12.99 11.84
N GLY A 72 18.22 13.05 11.27
CA GLY A 72 19.15 11.91 11.17
C GLY A 72 19.33 11.34 9.77
N ASN A 73 20.31 10.44 9.66
CA ASN A 73 20.54 9.63 8.46
C ASN A 73 19.55 8.47 8.46
N ARG A 74 18.75 8.36 7.39
CA ARG A 74 17.75 7.30 7.23
C ARG A 74 18.32 6.12 6.48
N TYR A 75 18.13 4.93 7.03
CA TYR A 75 18.57 3.65 6.50
C TYR A 75 17.39 2.69 6.31
N VAL A 76 17.47 1.86 5.28
CA VAL A 76 16.49 0.80 4.99
C VAL A 76 17.20 -0.52 4.76
N LEU A 77 16.57 -1.61 5.16
CA LEU A 77 17.11 -2.95 4.93
C LEU A 77 16.56 -3.50 3.61
N ASN A 78 17.44 -3.88 2.67
CA ASN A 78 17.05 -4.49 1.39
C ASN A 78 16.00 -3.69 0.58
N GLY A 79 15.99 -2.36 0.71
CA GLY A 79 15.01 -1.49 0.04
C GLY A 79 13.60 -1.47 0.66
N ASP A 80 13.38 -2.23 1.74
CA ASP A 80 12.09 -2.26 2.43
C ASP A 80 11.86 -0.98 3.25
N THR A 81 10.79 -0.26 2.93
CA THR A 81 10.40 0.97 3.62
C THR A 81 9.43 0.74 4.78
N ALA A 82 9.06 -0.52 5.08
CA ALA A 82 8.22 -0.84 6.22
C ALA A 82 8.89 -0.40 7.53
N VAL A 83 10.19 -0.68 7.68
CA VAL A 83 11.01 -0.25 8.83
C VAL A 83 12.22 0.52 8.34
N MET A 84 12.34 1.77 8.76
CA MET A 84 13.45 2.65 8.41
C MET A 84 14.10 3.18 9.69
N LEU A 85 15.42 3.02 9.82
CA LEU A 85 16.16 3.46 11.00
C LEU A 85 16.72 4.87 10.77
N LEU A 86 16.67 5.69 11.82
CA LEU A 86 17.24 7.02 11.83
C LEU A 86 18.43 7.05 12.78
N PHE A 87 19.60 7.47 12.29
CA PHE A 87 20.80 7.64 13.10
C PHE A 87 21.14 9.13 13.25
N ASP A 88 21.53 9.55 14.45
CA ASP A 88 21.98 10.91 14.72
C ASP A 88 23.33 11.22 14.07
N LYS A 89 23.83 12.45 14.26
CA LYS A 89 25.14 12.87 13.75
C LYS A 89 26.33 12.07 14.31
N ASN A 90 26.15 11.38 15.44
CA ASN A 90 27.16 10.55 16.08
C ASN A 90 27.03 9.07 15.66
N GLY A 91 26.12 8.75 14.75
CA GLY A 91 25.85 7.38 14.29
C GLY A 91 25.13 6.53 15.33
N LYS A 92 24.38 7.11 16.28
CA LYS A 92 23.56 6.40 17.27
C LYS A 92 22.10 6.40 16.87
N ILE A 93 21.36 5.36 17.26
CA ILE A 93 19.93 5.28 16.96
C ILE A 93 19.21 6.51 17.54
N ALA A 94 18.50 7.22 16.67
CA ALA A 94 17.72 8.41 17.00
C ALA A 94 16.22 8.15 16.88
N GLY A 95 15.83 7.15 16.10
CA GLY A 95 14.42 6.78 15.96
C GLY A 95 14.16 5.73 14.89
N ILE A 96 12.88 5.38 14.77
CA ILE A 96 12.34 4.46 13.78
C ILE A 96 11.22 5.17 13.04
N GLN A 97 11.22 5.07 11.72
CA GLN A 97 10.16 5.55 10.85
C GLN A 97 9.54 4.36 10.12
N ASN A 98 8.21 4.32 10.03
CA ASN A 98 7.49 3.28 9.29
C ASN A 98 6.81 3.89 8.06
N GLY A 99 6.91 3.21 6.92
CA GLY A 99 6.24 3.59 5.68
C GLY A 99 4.95 2.79 5.49
N VAL A 100 3.85 3.48 5.21
CA VAL A 100 2.60 2.85 4.79
C VAL A 100 2.35 3.22 3.33
N GLN A 101 2.18 2.22 2.47
CA GLN A 101 1.82 2.46 1.07
C GLN A 101 0.34 2.81 1.00
N VAL A 102 0.03 3.99 0.49
CA VAL A 102 -1.35 4.38 0.18
C VAL A 102 -1.60 4.03 -1.28
N ILE A 103 -2.46 3.04 -1.53
CA ILE A 103 -2.97 2.78 -2.87
C ILE A 103 -4.12 3.77 -3.09
N ILE A 104 -3.87 4.81 -3.87
CA ILE A 104 -4.94 5.67 -4.36
C ILE A 104 -5.54 4.96 -5.57
N SER A 105 -6.66 4.27 -5.38
CA SER A 105 -7.45 3.80 -6.53
C SER A 105 -8.08 5.03 -7.17
N ASN A 106 -7.58 5.45 -8.33
CA ASN A 106 -8.30 6.40 -9.17
C ASN A 106 -9.64 5.76 -9.54
N GLN A 107 -10.73 6.26 -8.96
CA GLN A 107 -12.07 5.98 -9.44
C GLN A 107 -12.20 6.74 -10.76
N GLN A 108 -12.04 6.00 -11.86
CA GLN A 108 -12.25 6.48 -13.22
C GLN A 108 -13.57 5.92 -13.73
#